data_AF-A0AA89BK01-F1
#
_entry.id   AF-A0AA89BK01-F1
#
_cell.length_a   1.000
_cell.length_b   1.000
_cell.length_c   1.000
_cell.angle_alpha   90.00
_cell.angle_beta   90.00
_cell.angle_gamma   90.00
#
_symmetry.space_group_name_H-M   'P 1'
#
loop_
_entity.id
_entity.type
_entity.pdbx_description
1 polymer ?
#
loop_
_entity_poly.entity_id
_entity_poly.type
_entity_poly.pdbx_seq_one_letter_code
_entity_poly.pdbx_strand_id
1 'polypeptide(L)'
;MAASSIPTVDFSPFLKEGDADGKEKVREEVSKACLEYGFFQLVNHGVPLDLMNGALELSKTFMECPIEEKLKSSPTSTLLPAGYGGMESFFGKNEWLMMFQPGSSCNVFPSNLPELRKTLEECFYKFQKVALIVESIINEHLKLPIDFLKQYNNDRSMDAMITWHYPPSSKAEFGQDDHQDSNCNTFVLQDEVGGLEVEKDEAWIPLTLIKGGLVVNIGVIIQVLSNKELMGALHRVLRSEGRSRYSIAFFHNMVADKWIEPLPQLTKDIGKSNKEFLQARMQKERNPPSRGKGLITINHYALPIKIWTMNKVRCIQMAISSIPTVDFSSFLKEDGDEEGKQRMIEEVGKACLEYGFFQLVNHGVQLDLMNRTIELSKNVYGVPNKREAQMQSNVGNFPCWLWQDGQSTLEESFDRFLKLGAIIEGIVNDCLGLPIDFFKQYNNDPINGCHAWHYPPVPGTELNLGRERHQDTNCITLLLQDEVGGLEVEKDGTWIPISPMKGALVVNIGVVIHVLSNKKLMAARHRVLRHEVRNRCSVAFFYNIGGDKWIEPLPQFTEETGEAPMYRGFFFKEFLQARLQKEREPPSRREDVTTIDHYEIHP
;
A
#
# COMPACT_ATOMS: atom_id res chain seq x y z
N MET A 1 42.97 1.99 -11.58
CA MET A 1 41.82 2.48 -10.80
C MET A 1 41.74 1.60 -9.57
N ALA A 2 41.95 2.12 -8.36
CA ALA A 2 41.74 1.32 -7.15
C ALA A 2 40.27 0.89 -7.12
N ALA A 3 39.99 -0.39 -6.83
CA ALA A 3 38.62 -0.86 -6.69
C ALA A 3 37.95 -0.04 -5.57
N SER A 4 36.83 0.61 -5.87
CA SER A 4 36.04 1.33 -4.87
C SER A 4 35.50 0.32 -3.86
N SER A 5 35.90 0.43 -2.59
CA SER A 5 35.36 -0.38 -1.50
C SER A 5 34.41 0.46 -0.64
N ILE A 6 33.38 -0.17 -0.08
CA ILE A 6 32.47 0.48 0.86
C ILE A 6 33.26 0.91 2.12
N PRO A 7 33.16 2.17 2.59
CA PRO A 7 33.94 2.65 3.73
C PRO A 7 33.69 1.85 5.00
N THR A 8 34.72 1.73 5.82
CA THR A 8 34.63 1.13 7.17
C THR A 8 35.13 2.14 8.19
N VAL A 9 34.37 2.33 9.25
CA VAL A 9 34.64 3.32 10.30
C VAL A 9 34.74 2.63 11.66
N ASP A 10 35.78 2.95 12.43
CA ASP A 10 36.01 2.41 13.78
C ASP A 10 35.33 3.28 14.83
N PHE A 11 34.30 2.74 15.49
CA PHE A 11 33.52 3.45 16.51
C PHE A 11 34.09 3.38 17.93
N SER A 12 35.25 2.76 18.13
CA SER A 12 35.87 2.66 19.46
C SER A 12 36.09 4.01 20.18
N PRO A 13 36.33 5.16 19.50
CA PRO A 13 36.40 6.46 20.19
C PRO A 13 35.09 6.87 20.88
N PHE A 14 33.94 6.47 20.35
CA PHE A 14 32.63 6.74 20.96
C PHE A 14 32.35 5.85 22.19
N LEU A 15 33.12 4.77 22.38
CA LEU A 15 33.02 3.88 23.54
C LEU A 15 33.92 4.28 24.71
N LYS A 16 34.82 5.25 24.51
CA LYS A 16 35.76 5.74 25.53
C LYS A 16 35.34 7.11 26.05
N GLU A 17 35.54 7.34 27.35
CA GLU A 17 35.47 8.69 27.92
C GLU A 17 36.75 9.48 27.54
N GLY A 18 36.61 10.77 27.23
CA GLY A 18 37.74 11.69 27.06
C GLY A 18 38.47 11.70 25.71
N ASP A 19 38.01 10.97 24.68
CA ASP A 19 38.65 10.95 23.34
C ASP A 19 37.98 11.93 22.35
N ALA A 20 38.23 13.23 22.50
CA ALA A 20 37.62 14.26 21.65
C ALA A 20 38.13 14.20 20.20
N ASP A 21 39.44 14.09 20.01
CA ASP A 21 40.07 14.04 18.68
C ASP A 21 39.67 12.78 17.91
N GLY A 22 39.59 11.63 18.59
CA GLY A 22 39.11 10.39 17.97
C GLY A 22 37.64 10.47 17.57
N LYS A 23 36.78 11.06 18.40
CA LYS A 23 35.36 11.28 18.06
C LYS A 23 35.21 12.21 16.86
N GLU A 24 36.03 13.25 16.78
CA GLU A 24 36.02 14.17 15.63
C GLU A 24 36.41 13.47 14.34
N LYS A 25 37.48 12.68 14.37
CA LYS A 25 37.89 11.88 13.22
C LYS A 25 36.80 10.92 12.75
N VAL A 26 36.13 10.24 13.69
CA VAL A 26 35.00 9.35 13.35
C VAL A 26 33.85 10.13 12.72
N ARG A 27 33.55 11.34 13.21
CA ARG A 27 32.53 12.20 12.61
C ARG A 27 32.84 12.59 11.18
N GLU A 28 34.09 12.95 10.89
CA GLU A 28 34.55 13.26 9.54
C GLU A 28 34.41 12.04 8.61
N GLU A 29 34.83 10.86 9.07
CA GLU A 29 34.75 9.61 8.30
C GLU A 29 33.31 9.19 7.99
N VAL A 30 32.41 9.25 8.98
CA VAL A 30 30.98 8.98 8.79
C VAL A 30 30.36 10.02 7.87
N SER A 31 30.63 11.31 8.08
CA SER A 31 30.11 12.39 7.23
C SER A 31 30.50 12.19 5.77
N LYS A 32 31.78 11.88 5.53
CA LYS A 32 32.30 11.59 4.19
C LYS A 32 31.62 10.36 3.58
N ALA A 33 31.43 9.29 4.36
CA ALA A 33 30.78 8.09 3.87
C ALA A 33 29.29 8.33 3.54
N CYS A 34 28.57 9.10 4.36
CA CYS A 34 27.19 9.50 4.09
C CYS A 34 27.09 10.35 2.81
N LEU A 35 28.02 11.27 2.57
CA LEU A 35 28.06 12.10 1.37
C LEU A 35 28.41 11.31 0.10
N GLU A 36 29.42 10.44 0.17
CA GLU A 36 29.99 9.78 -1.02
C GLU A 36 29.33 8.46 -1.37
N TYR A 37 28.67 7.80 -0.41
CA TYR A 37 28.09 6.47 -0.59
C TYR A 37 26.66 6.37 -0.06
N GLY A 38 26.29 7.14 0.97
CA GLY A 38 25.07 6.88 1.75
C GLY A 38 25.11 5.54 2.51
N PHE A 39 26.27 4.88 2.53
CA PHE A 39 26.44 3.49 2.94
C PHE A 39 27.85 3.23 3.49
N PHE A 40 27.98 2.55 4.63
CA PHE A 40 29.27 2.23 5.26
C PHE A 40 29.18 1.07 6.24
N GLN A 41 30.32 0.61 6.74
CA GLN A 41 30.42 -0.39 7.80
C GLN A 41 30.95 0.25 9.09
N LEU A 42 30.40 -0.16 10.22
CA LEU A 42 30.89 0.17 11.55
C LEU A 42 31.59 -1.04 12.16
N VAL A 43 32.76 -0.85 12.74
CA VAL A 43 33.45 -1.84 13.58
C VAL A 43 33.67 -1.26 14.97
N ASN A 44 33.87 -2.13 15.96
CA ASN A 44 34.07 -1.73 17.36
C ASN A 44 32.96 -0.78 17.87
N HIS A 45 31.72 -1.01 17.44
CA HIS A 45 30.55 -0.17 17.74
C HIS A 45 29.88 -0.51 19.09
N GLY A 46 30.41 -1.48 19.84
CA GLY A 46 29.99 -1.79 21.21
C GLY A 46 28.84 -2.79 21.33
N VAL A 47 28.34 -3.35 20.22
CA VAL A 47 27.47 -4.53 20.26
C VAL A 47 28.36 -5.76 20.40
N PRO A 48 28.14 -6.65 21.40
CA PRO A 48 28.96 -7.85 21.57
C PRO A 48 28.89 -8.78 20.35
N LEU A 49 30.04 -9.28 19.91
CA LEU A 49 30.11 -10.20 18.77
C LEU A 49 29.32 -11.49 19.02
N ASP A 50 29.39 -12.04 20.24
CA ASP A 50 28.67 -13.25 20.62
C ASP A 50 27.14 -13.05 20.57
N LEU A 51 26.66 -11.84 20.87
CA LEU A 51 25.24 -11.50 20.76
C LEU A 51 24.79 -11.47 19.29
N MET A 52 25.58 -10.83 18.41
CA MET A 52 25.29 -10.78 16.97
C MET A 52 25.31 -12.18 16.34
N ASN A 53 26.32 -12.98 16.67
CA ASN A 53 26.40 -14.37 16.19
C ASN A 53 25.22 -15.21 16.71
N GLY A 54 24.91 -15.08 18.01
CA GLY A 54 23.77 -15.78 18.61
C GLY A 54 22.44 -15.40 17.95
N ALA A 55 22.25 -14.12 17.60
CA ALA A 55 21.07 -13.66 16.89
C ALA A 55 20.93 -14.31 15.50
N LEU A 56 22.01 -14.32 14.71
CA LEU A 56 22.01 -14.98 13.38
C LEU A 56 21.76 -16.49 13.49
N GLU A 57 22.42 -17.18 14.41
CA GLU A 57 22.27 -18.63 14.59
C GLU A 57 20.86 -19.01 15.07
N LEU A 58 20.28 -18.25 16.01
CA LEU A 58 18.90 -18.49 16.46
C LEU A 58 17.88 -18.16 15.36
N SER A 59 18.09 -17.09 14.59
CA SER A 59 17.25 -16.78 13.43
C SER A 59 17.31 -17.89 12.40
N LYS A 60 18.50 -18.42 12.09
CA LYS A 60 18.67 -19.57 11.20
C LYS A 60 17.96 -20.81 11.73
N THR A 61 18.14 -21.14 13.01
CA THR A 61 17.47 -22.27 13.68
C THR A 61 15.95 -22.17 13.55
N PHE A 62 15.38 -20.97 13.72
CA PHE A 62 13.94 -20.75 13.51
C PHE A 62 13.52 -20.95 12.05
N MET A 63 14.27 -20.41 11.09
CA MET A 63 13.94 -20.50 9.66
C MET A 63 14.02 -21.94 9.13
N GLU A 64 14.85 -22.78 9.74
CA GLU A 64 14.97 -24.22 9.45
C GLU A 64 13.86 -25.09 10.10
N CYS A 65 13.03 -24.52 10.98
CA CYS A 65 11.89 -25.25 11.55
C CYS A 65 10.85 -25.63 10.47
N PRO A 66 10.04 -26.68 10.70
CA PRO A 66 8.91 -27.01 9.84
C PRO A 66 7.97 -25.82 9.64
N ILE A 67 7.35 -25.73 8.48
CA ILE A 67 6.47 -24.61 8.13
C ILE A 67 5.32 -24.45 9.12
N GLU A 68 4.79 -25.55 9.67
CA GLU A 68 3.71 -25.51 10.65
C GLU A 68 4.16 -24.82 11.96
N GLU A 69 5.41 -24.99 12.37
CA GLU A 69 5.97 -24.32 13.56
C GLU A 69 6.21 -22.83 13.29
N LYS A 70 6.72 -22.49 12.09
CA LYS A 70 6.94 -21.09 11.70
C LYS A 70 5.62 -20.31 11.61
N LEU A 71 4.58 -20.92 11.04
CA LEU A 71 3.26 -20.29 10.87
C LEU A 71 2.55 -20.00 12.20
N LYS A 72 2.89 -20.66 13.32
CA LYS A 72 2.38 -20.30 14.65
C LYS A 72 2.81 -18.89 15.08
N SER A 73 3.89 -18.38 14.48
CA SER A 73 4.39 -17.03 14.72
C SER A 73 3.88 -16.01 13.70
N SER A 74 2.89 -16.35 12.86
CA SER A 74 2.39 -15.43 11.82
C SER A 74 1.78 -14.16 12.43
N PRO A 75 1.83 -13.02 11.70
CA PRO A 75 1.23 -11.79 12.17
C PRO A 75 -0.26 -11.94 12.48
N THR A 76 -0.66 -11.38 13.62
CA THR A 76 -2.06 -11.28 14.04
C THR A 76 -2.74 -10.02 13.51
N SER A 77 -1.96 -9.07 12.96
CA SER A 77 -2.42 -7.81 12.38
C SER A 77 -1.89 -7.66 10.95
N THR A 78 -2.73 -7.18 10.04
CA THR A 78 -2.33 -6.80 8.67
C THR A 78 -1.76 -5.38 8.59
N LEU A 79 -1.99 -4.54 9.62
CA LEU A 79 -1.48 -3.17 9.70
C LEU A 79 -0.02 -3.11 10.16
N LEU A 80 0.34 -4.01 11.08
CA LEU A 80 1.68 -4.14 11.63
C LEU A 80 2.08 -5.61 11.51
N PRO A 81 2.80 -6.00 10.45
CA PRO A 81 3.05 -7.40 10.13
C PRO A 81 4.14 -8.01 11.03
N ALA A 82 4.10 -7.78 12.34
CA ALA A 82 5.04 -8.41 13.28
C ALA A 82 4.72 -9.89 13.47
N GLY A 83 5.74 -10.74 13.37
CA GLY A 83 5.60 -12.18 13.23
C GLY A 83 6.31 -12.71 11.98
N TYR A 84 6.05 -13.96 11.65
CA TYR A 84 6.66 -14.68 10.54
C TYR A 84 5.86 -14.52 9.24
N GLY A 85 6.54 -14.23 8.13
CA GLY A 85 5.98 -14.35 6.79
C GLY A 85 6.82 -15.26 5.91
N GLY A 86 6.15 -16.15 5.19
CA GLY A 86 6.78 -17.10 4.27
C GLY A 86 7.06 -16.51 2.89
N MET A 87 7.66 -17.33 2.03
CA MET A 87 7.78 -17.06 0.60
C MET A 87 6.38 -16.88 -0.02
N GLU A 88 6.23 -15.93 -0.94
CA GLU A 88 4.94 -15.49 -1.52
C GLU A 88 4.09 -14.57 -0.62
N SER A 89 4.67 -14.03 0.45
CA SER A 89 4.05 -13.01 1.32
C SER A 89 4.40 -11.56 0.90
N PHE A 90 4.06 -10.57 1.75
CA PHE A 90 4.26 -9.12 1.51
C PHE A 90 5.68 -8.74 1.04
N PHE A 91 6.71 -9.45 1.48
CA PHE A 91 8.11 -9.21 1.10
C PHE A 91 8.66 -10.21 0.05
N GLY A 92 7.77 -10.86 -0.70
CA GLY A 92 8.12 -11.59 -1.91
C GLY A 92 8.76 -12.96 -1.68
N LYS A 93 9.93 -13.20 -2.29
CA LYS A 93 10.58 -14.52 -2.43
C LYS A 93 11.40 -14.96 -1.21
N ASN A 94 11.34 -14.21 -0.11
CA ASN A 94 12.13 -14.48 1.09
C ASN A 94 11.21 -14.82 2.25
N GLU A 95 11.76 -15.53 3.23
CA GLU A 95 11.12 -15.69 4.53
C GLU A 95 11.64 -14.63 5.48
N TRP A 96 10.78 -14.22 6.42
CA TRP A 96 11.12 -13.18 7.37
C TRP A 96 10.42 -13.36 8.72
N LEU A 97 11.03 -12.83 9.78
CA LEU A 97 10.43 -12.68 11.09
C LEU A 97 10.65 -11.23 11.52
N MET A 98 9.55 -10.49 11.72
CA MET A 98 9.55 -9.08 12.08
C MET A 98 9.17 -8.88 13.54
N MET A 99 9.86 -7.96 14.20
CA MET A 99 9.45 -7.41 15.48
C MET A 99 9.50 -5.88 15.46
N PHE A 100 8.60 -5.26 16.21
CA PHE A 100 8.70 -3.85 16.61
C PHE A 100 9.42 -3.74 17.95
N GLN A 101 9.42 -2.54 18.53
CA GLN A 101 10.01 -2.25 19.82
C GLN A 101 9.72 -3.35 20.87
N PRO A 102 10.74 -3.80 21.64
CA PRO A 102 10.55 -4.80 22.68
C PRO A 102 9.42 -4.41 23.65
N GLY A 103 8.55 -5.37 23.94
CA GLY A 103 7.33 -5.15 24.73
C GLY A 103 6.09 -4.76 23.92
N SER A 104 6.19 -4.50 22.61
CA SER A 104 5.02 -4.30 21.75
C SER A 104 4.09 -5.51 21.76
N SER A 105 2.78 -5.26 21.91
CA SER A 105 1.75 -6.30 21.88
C SER A 105 1.57 -6.95 20.51
N CYS A 106 2.09 -6.33 19.45
CA CYS A 106 2.06 -6.87 18.09
C CYS A 106 3.13 -7.94 17.86
N ASN A 107 4.15 -8.02 18.71
CA ASN A 107 5.26 -8.95 18.51
C ASN A 107 4.81 -10.40 18.73
N VAL A 108 4.91 -11.22 17.68
CA VAL A 108 4.63 -12.66 17.73
C VAL A 108 5.95 -13.43 17.52
N PHE A 109 6.28 -14.30 18.47
CA PHE A 109 7.53 -15.08 18.47
C PHE A 109 7.25 -16.58 18.65
N PRO A 110 8.17 -17.45 18.18
CA PRO A 110 8.06 -18.89 18.38
C PRO A 110 8.12 -19.26 19.86
N SER A 111 7.13 -20.03 20.34
CA SER A 111 7.10 -20.53 21.72
C SER A 111 8.12 -21.64 21.98
N ASN A 112 8.55 -22.34 20.93
CA ASN A 112 9.55 -23.41 20.98
C ASN A 112 11.01 -22.90 20.96
N LEU A 113 11.23 -21.59 20.77
CA LEU A 113 12.57 -20.98 20.76
C LEU A 113 12.58 -19.63 21.52
N PRO A 114 12.34 -19.64 22.85
CA PRO A 114 12.22 -18.42 23.64
C PRO A 114 13.51 -17.57 23.69
N GLU A 115 14.68 -18.19 23.51
CA GLU A 115 15.98 -17.51 23.47
C GLU A 115 16.08 -16.55 22.27
N LEU A 116 15.40 -16.84 21.16
CA LEU A 116 15.38 -15.98 19.97
C LEU A 116 14.80 -14.60 20.31
N ARG A 117 13.65 -14.57 21.00
CA ARG A 117 13.02 -13.32 21.43
C ARG A 117 13.97 -12.51 22.30
N LYS A 118 14.53 -13.11 23.35
CA LYS A 118 15.42 -12.43 24.30
C LYS A 118 16.64 -11.85 23.58
N THR A 119 17.23 -12.61 22.66
CA THR A 119 18.43 -12.21 21.90
C THR A 119 18.13 -11.07 20.94
N LEU A 120 17.01 -11.12 20.20
CA LEU A 120 16.61 -10.07 19.28
C LEU A 120 16.21 -8.78 20.01
N GLU A 121 15.51 -8.88 21.14
CA GLU A 121 15.19 -7.71 21.99
C GLU A 121 16.48 -7.03 22.51
N GLU A 122 17.49 -7.80 22.93
CA GLU A 122 18.79 -7.23 23.33
C GLU A 122 19.52 -6.59 22.14
N CYS A 123 19.54 -7.24 20.97
CA CYS A 123 20.10 -6.67 19.74
C CYS A 123 19.42 -5.34 19.38
N PHE A 124 18.08 -5.29 19.47
CA PHE A 124 17.28 -4.11 19.17
C PHE A 124 17.74 -2.90 19.98
N TYR A 125 17.85 -3.04 21.30
CA TYR A 125 18.31 -1.94 22.16
C TYR A 125 19.76 -1.53 21.89
N LYS A 126 20.64 -2.47 21.52
CA LYS A 126 22.04 -2.16 21.21
C LYS A 126 22.15 -1.44 19.86
N PHE A 127 21.40 -1.86 18.85
CA PHE A 127 21.36 -1.21 17.54
C PHE A 127 20.74 0.18 17.64
N GLN A 128 19.67 0.36 18.43
CA GLN A 128 19.10 1.68 18.69
C GLN A 128 20.11 2.64 19.34
N LYS A 129 20.97 2.17 20.26
CA LYS A 129 22.05 2.99 20.84
C LYS A 129 23.07 3.43 19.80
N VAL A 130 23.48 2.53 18.90
CA VAL A 130 24.37 2.87 17.78
C VAL A 130 23.69 3.87 16.83
N ALA A 131 22.40 3.68 16.54
CA ALA A 131 21.61 4.57 15.69
C ALA A 131 21.54 6.00 16.24
N LEU A 132 21.37 6.16 17.56
CA LEU A 132 21.39 7.48 18.19
C LEU A 132 22.76 8.17 18.10
N ILE A 133 23.87 7.41 18.14
CA ILE A 133 25.20 7.97 17.89
C ILE A 133 25.30 8.45 16.44
N VAL A 134 24.90 7.62 15.46
CA VAL A 134 24.90 8.01 14.04
C VAL A 134 24.03 9.24 13.79
N GLU A 135 22.82 9.32 14.38
CA GLU A 135 21.98 10.53 14.30
C GLU A 135 22.68 11.78 14.86
N SER A 136 23.45 11.65 15.96
CA SER A 136 24.20 12.79 16.51
C SER A 136 25.29 13.28 15.56
N ILE A 137 25.94 12.38 14.82
CA ILE A 137 26.93 12.72 13.79
C ILE A 137 26.25 13.42 12.61
N ILE A 138 25.08 12.93 12.17
CA ILE A 138 24.29 13.56 11.11
C ILE A 138 23.84 14.96 11.53
N ASN A 139 23.41 15.14 12.78
CA ASN A 139 23.05 16.47 13.31
C ASN A 139 24.24 17.43 13.18
N GLU A 140 25.42 17.01 13.61
CA GLU A 140 26.62 17.83 13.56
C GLU A 140 27.03 18.18 12.12
N HIS A 141 26.99 17.20 11.22
CA HIS A 141 27.25 17.39 9.80
C HIS A 141 26.32 18.45 9.17
N LEU A 142 25.02 18.32 9.43
CA LEU A 142 23.98 19.23 8.94
C LEU A 142 23.90 20.54 9.76
N LYS A 143 24.83 20.75 10.71
CA LYS A 143 24.89 21.93 11.60
C LYS A 143 23.60 22.16 12.38
N LEU A 144 22.96 21.06 12.77
CA LEU A 144 21.78 21.01 13.61
C LEU A 144 22.17 20.94 15.09
N PRO A 145 21.26 21.30 16.01
CA PRO A 145 21.46 21.00 17.43
C PRO A 145 21.76 19.53 17.67
N ILE A 146 22.63 19.22 18.64
CA ILE A 146 23.18 17.86 18.86
C ILE A 146 22.13 16.76 19.03
N ASP A 147 20.97 17.08 19.62
CA ASP A 147 19.84 16.16 19.85
C ASP A 147 18.67 16.40 18.88
N PHE A 148 18.84 17.16 17.80
CA PHE A 148 17.74 17.57 16.94
C PHE A 148 16.98 16.38 16.37
N LEU A 149 17.63 15.46 15.64
CA LEU A 149 16.96 14.29 15.07
C LEU A 149 16.33 13.37 16.13
N LYS A 150 16.95 13.28 17.31
CA LYS A 150 16.40 12.52 18.44
C LYS A 150 15.10 13.13 18.98
N GLN A 151 15.02 14.46 19.07
CA GLN A 151 13.81 15.17 19.47
C GLN A 151 12.78 15.20 18.35
N TYR A 152 13.25 15.35 17.11
CA TYR A 152 12.43 15.30 15.91
C TYR A 152 11.79 13.91 15.78
N ASN A 153 12.46 12.84 16.16
CA ASN A 153 11.90 11.50 16.19
C ASN A 153 11.89 10.94 17.61
N ASN A 154 11.13 11.57 18.50
CA ASN A 154 11.06 11.16 19.90
C ASN A 154 10.17 9.93 20.13
N ASP A 155 9.28 9.62 19.20
CA ASP A 155 8.50 8.39 19.19
C ASP A 155 9.20 7.32 18.34
N ARG A 156 9.60 6.22 19.01
CA ARG A 156 10.30 5.08 18.41
C ARG A 156 9.45 3.82 18.34
N SER A 157 8.13 3.96 18.51
CA SER A 157 7.18 2.84 18.49
C SER A 157 7.19 2.07 17.17
N MET A 158 7.57 2.74 16.08
CA MET A 158 7.64 2.17 14.73
C MET A 158 9.03 1.63 14.35
N ASP A 159 10.05 1.76 15.21
CA ASP A 159 11.33 1.08 14.96
C ASP A 159 11.07 -0.43 14.83
N ALA A 160 11.66 -1.04 13.80
CA ALA A 160 11.42 -2.43 13.46
C ALA A 160 12.73 -3.18 13.25
N MET A 161 12.73 -4.47 13.55
CA MET A 161 13.81 -5.39 13.26
C MET A 161 13.25 -6.57 12.49
N ILE A 162 13.89 -6.90 11.37
CA ILE A 162 13.48 -8.01 10.51
C ILE A 162 14.66 -8.96 10.36
N THR A 163 14.44 -10.23 10.71
CA THR A 163 15.36 -11.31 10.37
C THR A 163 14.93 -11.89 9.03
N TRP A 164 15.84 -11.98 8.09
CA TRP A 164 15.60 -12.42 6.73
C TRP A 164 16.27 -13.76 6.47
N HIS A 165 15.55 -14.64 5.77
CA HIS A 165 16.10 -15.84 5.14
C HIS A 165 15.87 -15.75 3.63
N TYR A 166 16.99 -15.69 2.92
CA TYR A 166 17.05 -15.74 1.46
C TYR A 166 17.38 -17.18 1.08
N PRO A 167 16.44 -17.97 0.54
CA PRO A 167 16.70 -19.36 0.18
C PRO A 167 17.77 -19.46 -0.91
N PRO A 168 18.41 -20.63 -1.14
CA PRO A 168 19.36 -20.79 -2.23
C PRO A 168 18.66 -20.63 -3.58
N SER A 169 19.31 -20.00 -4.56
CA SER A 169 18.79 -19.97 -5.93
C SER A 169 19.57 -20.92 -6.84
N SER A 170 18.94 -21.38 -7.92
CA SER A 170 19.58 -22.19 -8.97
C SER A 170 20.22 -21.34 -10.07
N LYS A 171 19.98 -20.03 -10.05
CA LYS A 171 20.54 -19.02 -10.97
C LYS A 171 20.79 -17.73 -10.21
N ALA A 172 21.58 -16.81 -10.78
CA ALA A 172 21.71 -15.47 -10.21
C ALA A 172 20.34 -14.77 -10.22
N GLU A 173 19.78 -14.55 -9.04
CA GLU A 173 18.49 -13.92 -8.83
C GLU A 173 18.59 -12.84 -7.74
N PHE A 174 17.74 -11.81 -7.84
CA PHE A 174 17.57 -10.86 -6.76
C PHE A 174 16.86 -11.53 -5.58
N GLY A 175 17.50 -11.47 -4.42
CA GLY A 175 16.84 -11.67 -3.14
C GLY A 175 16.05 -10.43 -2.76
N GLN A 176 16.62 -9.25 -3.00
CA GLN A 176 15.94 -7.97 -2.91
C GLN A 176 16.41 -7.12 -4.09
N ASP A 177 15.52 -6.67 -4.98
CA ASP A 177 15.96 -5.84 -6.10
C ASP A 177 16.41 -4.46 -5.61
N ASP A 178 17.03 -3.69 -6.50
CA ASP A 178 17.51 -2.33 -6.24
C ASP A 178 16.43 -1.45 -5.61
N HIS A 179 16.76 -0.86 -4.47
CA HIS A 179 15.87 0.00 -3.69
C HIS A 179 16.67 0.95 -2.80
N GLN A 180 15.98 1.95 -2.27
CA GLN A 180 16.44 2.77 -1.15
C GLN A 180 15.52 2.50 0.04
N ASP A 181 16.06 2.56 1.25
CA ASP A 181 15.25 2.41 2.46
C ASP A 181 14.47 3.69 2.74
N SER A 182 13.19 3.57 3.08
CA SER A 182 12.31 4.71 3.36
C SER A 182 12.53 5.36 4.71
N ASN A 183 13.31 4.76 5.60
CA ASN A 183 13.44 5.14 7.00
C ASN A 183 14.47 6.29 7.21
N CYS A 184 14.87 6.53 8.46
CA CYS A 184 15.98 7.42 8.75
C CYS A 184 17.31 6.73 8.47
N ASN A 185 17.55 5.59 9.13
CA ASN A 185 18.77 4.80 8.96
C ASN A 185 18.45 3.31 9.08
N THR A 186 19.20 2.48 8.36
CA THR A 186 19.15 1.01 8.49
C THR A 186 20.48 0.47 8.98
N PHE A 187 20.42 -0.51 9.88
CA PHE A 187 21.57 -1.25 10.38
C PHE A 187 21.42 -2.73 10.01
N VAL A 188 22.37 -3.28 9.25
CA VAL A 188 22.31 -4.67 8.78
C VAL A 188 23.47 -5.49 9.32
N LEU A 189 23.11 -6.55 10.04
CA LEU A 189 23.97 -7.68 10.37
C LEU A 189 23.70 -8.78 9.35
N GLN A 190 24.73 -9.43 8.81
CA GLN A 190 24.56 -10.51 7.84
C GLN A 190 25.63 -11.58 8.00
N ASP A 191 25.35 -12.75 7.43
CA ASP A 191 26.30 -13.86 7.34
C ASP A 191 27.36 -13.65 6.23
N GLU A 192 28.26 -14.63 6.13
CA GLU A 192 29.36 -14.68 5.17
C GLU A 192 28.97 -15.03 3.73
N VAL A 193 27.68 -15.29 3.45
CA VAL A 193 27.23 -15.62 2.08
C VAL A 193 27.27 -14.40 1.17
N GLY A 194 27.12 -13.19 1.74
CA GLY A 194 27.29 -11.93 1.03
C GLY A 194 26.11 -11.58 0.12
N GLY A 195 26.38 -11.03 -1.07
CA GLY A 195 25.36 -10.68 -2.07
C GLY A 195 24.74 -9.28 -1.92
N LEU A 196 25.03 -8.55 -0.84
CA LEU A 196 24.64 -7.15 -0.70
C LEU A 196 25.56 -6.26 -1.56
N GLU A 197 24.96 -5.47 -2.45
CA GLU A 197 25.67 -4.56 -3.35
C GLU A 197 25.07 -3.15 -3.27
N VAL A 198 25.92 -2.14 -3.42
CA VAL A 198 25.54 -0.72 -3.40
C VAL A 198 25.92 -0.10 -4.74
N GLU A 199 25.01 0.67 -5.33
CA GLU A 199 25.30 1.43 -6.54
C GLU A 199 26.10 2.69 -6.19
N LYS A 200 27.22 2.89 -6.89
CA LYS A 200 27.99 4.13 -6.87
C LYS A 200 28.58 4.37 -8.25
N ASP A 201 28.43 5.60 -8.76
CA ASP A 201 28.97 6.00 -10.06
C ASP A 201 28.57 5.04 -11.20
N GLU A 202 27.29 4.62 -11.21
CA GLU A 202 26.70 3.65 -12.16
C GLU A 202 27.30 2.22 -12.08
N ALA A 203 28.10 1.93 -11.05
CA ALA A 203 28.68 0.63 -10.79
C ALA A 203 28.14 0.01 -9.50
N TRP A 204 27.88 -1.30 -9.52
CA TRP A 204 27.50 -2.07 -8.34
C TRP A 204 28.76 -2.52 -7.60
N ILE A 205 28.91 -2.02 -6.37
CA ILE A 205 30.03 -2.35 -5.48
C ILE A 205 29.54 -3.44 -4.51
N PRO A 206 30.10 -4.67 -4.58
CA PRO A 206 29.77 -5.70 -3.60
C PRO A 206 30.35 -5.35 -2.24
N LEU A 207 29.57 -5.57 -1.20
CA LEU A 207 30.03 -5.40 0.16
C LEU A 207 30.97 -6.56 0.55
N THR A 208 32.18 -6.19 0.95
CA THR A 208 33.09 -7.13 1.62
C THR A 208 32.78 -7.13 3.12
N LEU A 209 32.28 -8.25 3.63
CA LEU A 209 31.94 -8.40 5.03
C LEU A 209 33.18 -8.31 5.93
N ILE A 210 33.05 -7.53 7.01
CA ILE A 210 34.07 -7.46 8.06
C ILE A 210 33.53 -8.14 9.31
N LYS A 211 34.36 -8.95 9.97
CA LYS A 211 33.98 -9.65 11.20
C LYS A 211 33.60 -8.64 12.28
N GLY A 212 32.40 -8.81 12.86
CA GLY A 212 31.85 -7.86 13.83
C GLY A 212 31.51 -6.50 13.22
N GLY A 213 31.40 -6.42 11.91
CA GLY A 213 30.96 -5.24 11.19
C GLY A 213 29.43 -5.14 11.17
N LEU A 214 28.92 -3.93 11.38
CA LEU A 214 27.52 -3.59 11.20
C LEU A 214 27.40 -2.64 10.01
N VAL A 215 26.62 -3.03 9.01
CA VAL A 215 26.38 -2.20 7.83
C VAL A 215 25.40 -1.09 8.18
N VAL A 216 25.63 0.12 7.69
CA VAL A 216 24.75 1.28 7.89
C VAL A 216 24.38 1.86 6.55
N ASN A 217 23.08 2.08 6.34
CA ASN A 217 22.51 2.77 5.19
C ASN A 217 21.75 4.01 5.67
N ILE A 218 21.92 5.12 4.95
CA ILE A 218 21.12 6.33 5.15
C ILE A 218 19.82 6.20 4.34
N GLY A 219 18.69 6.42 5.00
CA GLY A 219 17.38 6.29 4.38
C GLY A 219 16.87 7.59 3.73
N VAL A 220 15.80 7.45 2.96
CA VAL A 220 15.17 8.52 2.19
C VAL A 220 14.67 9.66 3.10
N ILE A 221 14.30 9.40 4.36
CA ILE A 221 13.86 10.47 5.28
C ILE A 221 15.01 11.44 5.56
N ILE A 222 16.22 10.94 5.83
CA ILE A 222 17.39 11.81 6.03
C ILE A 222 17.73 12.54 4.74
N GLN A 223 17.58 11.90 3.57
CA GLN A 223 17.75 12.55 2.28
C GLN A 223 16.78 13.73 2.09
N VAL A 224 15.51 13.56 2.46
CA VAL A 224 14.53 14.65 2.38
C VAL A 224 14.85 15.75 3.37
N LEU A 225 15.06 15.42 4.65
CA LEU A 225 15.35 16.38 5.72
C LEU A 225 16.60 17.22 5.41
N SER A 226 17.65 16.58 4.88
CA SER A 226 18.90 17.21 4.47
C SER A 226 18.83 17.93 3.13
N ASN A 227 17.67 17.97 2.48
CA ASN A 227 17.49 18.59 1.16
C ASN A 227 18.45 18.00 0.10
N LYS A 228 18.62 16.68 0.08
CA LYS A 228 19.52 15.92 -0.80
C LYS A 228 21.02 16.18 -0.59
N GLU A 229 21.41 16.81 0.51
CA GLU A 229 22.83 16.90 0.89
C GLU A 229 23.37 15.51 1.22
N LEU A 230 22.61 14.71 1.99
CA LEU A 230 22.88 13.30 2.21
C LEU A 230 21.97 12.47 1.31
N MET A 231 22.53 11.55 0.54
CA MET A 231 21.75 10.71 -0.38
C MET A 231 21.57 9.31 0.20
N GLY A 232 20.36 8.76 0.09
CA GLY A 232 20.14 7.37 0.41
C GLY A 232 20.77 6.48 -0.66
N ALA A 233 21.40 5.38 -0.26
CA ALA A 233 22.10 4.54 -1.21
C ALA A 233 21.13 3.60 -1.94
N LEU A 234 21.18 3.56 -3.27
CA LEU A 234 20.52 2.50 -4.01
C LEU A 234 21.31 1.21 -3.78
N HIS A 235 20.64 0.18 -3.26
CA HIS A 235 21.29 -1.07 -2.90
C HIS A 235 20.40 -2.26 -3.24
N ARG A 236 21.00 -3.44 -3.39
CA ARG A 236 20.31 -4.69 -3.74
C ARG A 236 20.94 -5.88 -3.06
N VAL A 237 20.21 -6.98 -2.98
CA VAL A 237 20.71 -8.26 -2.46
C VAL A 237 20.57 -9.32 -3.54
N LEU A 238 21.69 -9.95 -3.90
CA LEU A 238 21.74 -11.11 -4.77
C LEU A 238 21.66 -12.41 -3.96
N ARG A 239 20.95 -13.41 -4.49
CA ARG A 239 20.94 -14.77 -3.95
C ARG A 239 22.12 -15.54 -4.51
N SER A 240 22.82 -16.24 -3.62
CA SER A 240 23.93 -17.11 -3.99
C SER A 240 23.42 -18.46 -4.51
N GLU A 241 24.14 -19.02 -5.48
CA GLU A 241 23.87 -20.38 -5.96
C GLU A 241 24.13 -21.40 -4.85
N GLY A 242 23.13 -22.23 -4.55
CA GLY A 242 23.27 -23.36 -3.61
C GLY A 242 23.49 -23.01 -2.13
N ARG A 243 23.43 -21.73 -1.72
CA ARG A 243 23.58 -21.30 -0.31
C ARG A 243 22.46 -20.37 0.13
N SER A 244 21.84 -20.65 1.28
CA SER A 244 20.94 -19.71 1.97
C SER A 244 21.73 -18.56 2.58
N ARG A 245 21.20 -17.33 2.48
CA ARG A 245 21.73 -16.15 3.17
C ARG A 245 20.80 -15.75 4.30
N TYR A 246 21.37 -15.34 5.43
CA TYR A 246 20.66 -14.81 6.59
C TYR A 246 21.16 -13.41 6.93
N SER A 247 20.22 -12.52 7.26
CA SER A 247 20.57 -11.18 7.75
C SER A 247 19.52 -10.64 8.70
N ILE A 248 19.93 -9.75 9.60
CA ILE A 248 19.07 -9.03 10.53
C ILE A 248 19.19 -7.55 10.21
N ALA A 249 18.09 -6.95 9.77
CA ALA A 249 18.01 -5.53 9.46
C ALA A 249 17.20 -4.81 10.54
N PHE A 250 17.76 -3.75 11.12
CA PHE A 250 17.09 -2.85 12.05
C PHE A 250 16.83 -1.52 11.34
N PHE A 251 15.55 -1.16 11.28
CA PHE A 251 15.03 0.02 10.61
C PHE A 251 14.70 1.06 11.68
N HIS A 252 15.48 2.14 11.69
CA HIS A 252 15.28 3.29 12.57
C HIS A 252 14.24 4.21 11.92
N ASN A 253 12.97 4.00 12.29
CA ASN A 253 11.80 4.49 11.58
C ASN A 253 11.23 5.76 12.22
N MET A 254 10.45 6.51 11.45
CA MET A 254 9.56 7.57 11.96
C MET A 254 8.15 7.01 12.15
N VAL A 255 7.36 7.64 13.03
CA VAL A 255 5.91 7.39 13.10
C VAL A 255 5.19 7.81 11.81
N ALA A 256 4.15 7.06 11.45
CA ALA A 256 3.52 7.13 10.13
C ALA A 256 2.74 8.43 9.85
N ASP A 257 2.33 9.17 10.88
CA ASP A 257 1.57 10.42 10.78
C ASP A 257 2.47 11.67 10.68
N LYS A 258 3.79 11.50 10.75
CA LYS A 258 4.74 12.61 10.73
C LYS A 258 5.05 13.06 9.31
N TRP A 259 4.69 14.30 8.98
CA TRP A 259 5.07 14.95 7.73
C TRP A 259 6.60 15.13 7.65
N ILE A 260 7.18 14.76 6.50
CA ILE A 260 8.63 14.87 6.24
C ILE A 260 8.85 15.82 5.06
N GLU A 261 9.60 16.89 5.29
CA GLU A 261 9.98 17.87 4.29
C GLU A 261 11.40 18.42 4.57
N PRO A 262 12.06 19.04 3.58
CA PRO A 262 13.37 19.63 3.78
C PRO A 262 13.41 20.64 4.94
N LEU A 263 14.42 20.52 5.81
CA LEU A 263 14.52 21.39 6.98
C LEU A 263 14.68 22.86 6.55
N PRO A 264 13.90 23.82 7.13
CA PRO A 264 13.94 25.23 6.72
C PRO A 264 15.33 25.88 6.78
N GLN A 265 16.20 25.45 7.69
CA GLN A 265 17.58 25.94 7.75
C GLN A 265 18.48 25.46 6.59
N LEU A 266 18.13 24.35 5.95
CA LEU A 266 18.86 23.73 4.84
C LEU A 266 18.28 24.09 3.46
N THR A 267 17.26 24.95 3.40
CA THR A 267 16.61 25.44 2.17
C THR A 267 16.92 26.90 1.84
N LYS A 268 17.90 27.51 2.54
CA LYS A 268 18.15 28.98 2.52
C LYS A 268 18.49 29.58 1.15
N ASP A 269 18.96 28.79 0.19
CA ASP A 269 19.30 29.23 -1.17
C ASP A 269 18.19 28.98 -2.22
N ILE A 270 17.01 28.51 -1.77
CA ILE A 270 15.85 28.34 -2.65
C ILE A 270 15.07 29.66 -2.65
N GLY A 271 14.84 30.20 -3.85
CA GLY A 271 14.28 31.54 -4.09
C GLY A 271 13.00 31.89 -3.32
N LYS A 272 12.66 33.19 -3.31
CA LYS A 272 11.56 33.82 -2.54
C LYS A 272 10.25 33.03 -2.47
N SER A 273 9.88 32.28 -3.51
CA SER A 273 8.60 31.55 -3.59
C SER A 273 8.41 30.46 -2.53
N ASN A 274 9.46 29.73 -2.14
CA ASN A 274 9.34 28.68 -1.11
C ASN A 274 9.37 29.24 0.31
N LYS A 275 10.08 30.35 0.53
CA LYS A 275 10.12 31.04 1.82
C LYS A 275 8.75 31.66 2.17
N GLU A 276 8.09 32.24 1.18
CA GLU A 276 6.72 32.77 1.30
C GLU A 276 5.70 31.64 1.51
N PHE A 277 5.86 30.49 0.85
CA PHE A 277 5.03 29.29 1.04
C PHE A 277 5.16 28.71 2.47
N LEU A 278 6.40 28.56 2.97
CA LEU A 278 6.68 28.05 4.31
C LEU A 278 6.20 29.03 5.40
N GLN A 279 6.39 30.34 5.23
CA GLN A 279 5.88 31.34 6.17
C GLN A 279 4.35 31.43 6.17
N ALA A 280 3.69 31.35 5.01
CA ALA A 280 2.23 31.33 4.90
C ALA A 280 1.59 30.09 5.57
N ARG A 281 2.29 28.96 5.57
CA ARG A 281 1.83 27.73 6.25
C ARG A 281 2.06 27.76 7.76
N MET A 282 3.23 28.21 8.23
CA MET A 282 3.48 28.37 9.67
C MET A 282 2.51 29.38 10.33
N GLN A 283 2.01 30.36 9.58
CA GLN A 283 0.92 31.23 10.01
C GLN A 283 -0.45 30.54 10.01
N LYS A 284 -0.74 29.63 9.07
CA LYS A 284 -1.98 28.82 9.04
C LYS A 284 -2.05 27.75 10.13
N GLU A 285 -0.91 27.18 10.54
CA GLU A 285 -0.88 26.20 11.65
C GLU A 285 -1.03 26.88 13.02
N ARG A 286 -0.66 28.16 13.14
CA ARG A 286 -0.93 28.97 14.35
C ARG A 286 -2.35 29.53 14.42
N ASN A 287 -3.05 29.64 13.29
CA ASN A 287 -4.43 30.09 13.19
C ASN A 287 -5.10 29.37 12.01
N PRO A 288 -5.79 28.22 12.22
CA PRO A 288 -6.42 27.51 11.13
C PRO A 288 -7.59 28.33 10.58
N PRO A 289 -7.58 28.74 9.29
CA PRO A 289 -8.70 29.44 8.70
C PRO A 289 -9.80 28.45 8.32
N SER A 290 -11.04 28.87 8.52
CA SER A 290 -12.25 28.23 8.04
C SER A 290 -12.22 28.05 6.52
N ARG A 291 -12.74 26.91 6.07
CA ARG A 291 -12.76 26.40 4.68
C ARG A 291 -13.11 27.48 3.64
N GLY A 292 -12.24 27.66 2.64
CA GLY A 292 -12.60 28.37 1.41
C GLY A 292 -11.43 28.82 0.52
N LYS A 293 -11.28 28.12 -0.62
CA LYS A 293 -10.77 28.56 -1.95
C LYS A 293 -9.33 29.08 -2.11
N GLY A 294 -8.62 28.48 -3.08
CA GLY A 294 -7.45 29.06 -3.74
C GLY A 294 -6.39 28.03 -4.13
N LEU A 295 -6.63 27.22 -5.18
CA LEU A 295 -5.59 26.42 -5.83
C LEU A 295 -4.73 27.35 -6.69
N ILE A 296 -3.43 27.45 -6.42
CA ILE A 296 -2.45 27.99 -7.36
C ILE A 296 -1.66 26.81 -7.91
N THR A 297 -1.90 26.47 -9.17
CA THR A 297 -1.09 25.57 -9.99
C THR A 297 0.25 26.25 -10.29
N ILE A 298 1.38 25.57 -10.02
CA ILE A 298 2.68 25.97 -10.55
C ILE A 298 3.32 24.76 -11.22
N ASN A 299 3.19 24.74 -12.55
CA ASN A 299 4.07 24.01 -13.46
C ASN A 299 5.43 24.74 -13.53
N HIS A 300 6.49 23.94 -13.71
CA HIS A 300 7.84 24.23 -14.21
C HIS A 300 8.96 23.89 -13.22
N TYR A 301 9.98 23.19 -13.77
CA TYR A 301 11.24 22.69 -13.18
C TYR A 301 11.22 21.31 -12.53
N ALA A 302 10.89 20.28 -13.33
CA ALA A 302 11.43 18.93 -13.16
C ALA A 302 11.57 18.25 -14.53
N LEU A 303 12.75 18.37 -15.15
CA LEU A 303 13.18 17.52 -16.28
C LEU A 303 13.77 16.21 -15.70
N PRO A 304 13.80 15.11 -16.47
CA PRO A 304 13.22 13.83 -16.12
C PRO A 304 14.27 12.87 -15.58
N ILE A 305 14.25 12.60 -14.27
CA ILE A 305 14.95 11.47 -13.68
C ILE A 305 14.04 10.25 -13.87
N LYS A 306 14.47 9.35 -14.76
CA LYS A 306 13.80 8.11 -15.19
C LYS A 306 13.07 7.37 -14.05
N ILE A 307 11.74 7.48 -14.03
CA ILE A 307 10.69 6.44 -14.21
C ILE A 307 10.80 5.07 -13.47
N TRP A 308 11.89 4.71 -12.79
CA TRP A 308 12.02 3.41 -12.10
C TRP A 308 12.07 3.52 -10.57
N THR A 309 12.79 4.49 -10.00
CA THR A 309 12.96 4.67 -8.54
C THR A 309 11.77 5.33 -7.85
N MET A 310 10.94 6.10 -8.57
CA MET A 310 9.69 6.62 -8.02
C MET A 310 8.66 5.52 -7.78
N ASN A 311 8.71 4.36 -8.45
CA ASN A 311 7.75 3.29 -8.20
C ASN A 311 7.97 2.59 -6.84
N LYS A 312 9.20 2.58 -6.28
CA LYS A 312 9.46 1.94 -4.98
C LYS A 312 9.32 2.87 -3.77
N VAL A 313 9.69 4.15 -3.89
CA VAL A 313 9.34 5.16 -2.85
C VAL A 313 7.82 5.37 -2.82
N ARG A 314 7.17 5.31 -4.00
CA ARG A 314 5.71 5.24 -4.08
C ARG A 314 5.20 3.90 -3.54
N CYS A 315 5.84 2.74 -3.70
CA CYS A 315 5.41 1.49 -3.04
C CYS A 315 5.39 1.57 -1.49
N ILE A 316 6.33 2.28 -0.86
CA ILE A 316 6.32 2.44 0.61
C ILE A 316 5.28 3.47 1.06
N GLN A 317 4.99 4.48 0.24
CA GLN A 317 3.86 5.39 0.47
C GLN A 317 2.50 4.77 0.08
N MET A 318 2.49 3.85 -0.88
CA MET A 318 1.34 3.05 -1.36
C MET A 318 0.96 1.96 -0.36
N ALA A 319 1.86 1.61 0.57
CA ALA A 319 1.58 0.71 1.68
C ALA A 319 0.88 1.40 2.87
N ILE A 320 0.69 2.73 2.86
CA ILE A 320 0.06 3.45 3.99
C ILE A 320 -1.34 3.96 3.65
N SER A 321 -1.72 4.04 2.36
CA SER A 321 -3.13 4.26 1.99
C SER A 321 -3.73 3.00 1.40
N SER A 322 -4.13 2.05 2.26
CA SER A 322 -5.12 1.05 1.84
C SER A 322 -6.51 1.70 1.84
N ILE A 323 -7.42 1.22 1.00
CA ILE A 323 -8.84 1.55 1.21
C ILE A 323 -9.27 1.05 2.60
N PRO A 324 -10.24 1.70 3.26
CA PRO A 324 -10.73 1.26 4.56
C PRO A 324 -11.27 -0.18 4.51
N THR A 325 -11.10 -0.93 5.61
CA THR A 325 -11.76 -2.22 5.82
C THR A 325 -12.84 -2.04 6.89
N VAL A 326 -14.06 -2.45 6.60
CA VAL A 326 -15.23 -2.33 7.46
C VAL A 326 -15.70 -3.71 7.89
N ASP A 327 -15.90 -3.90 9.20
CA ASP A 327 -16.33 -5.17 9.80
C ASP A 327 -17.85 -5.20 10.02
N PHE A 328 -18.54 -6.09 9.29
CA PHE A 328 -20.01 -6.22 9.32
C PHE A 328 -20.57 -7.07 10.48
N SER A 329 -19.71 -7.62 11.34
CA SER A 329 -20.14 -8.53 12.42
C SER A 329 -21.15 -7.91 13.39
N SER A 330 -21.03 -6.61 13.68
CA SER A 330 -21.93 -5.91 14.62
C SER A 330 -23.34 -5.69 14.04
N PHE A 331 -23.48 -5.58 12.72
CA PHE A 331 -24.76 -5.32 12.05
C PHE A 331 -25.59 -6.59 11.84
N LEU A 332 -24.92 -7.75 11.77
CA LEU A 332 -25.59 -9.05 11.59
C LEU A 332 -26.09 -9.69 12.91
N LYS A 333 -25.82 -9.09 14.07
CA LYS A 333 -26.34 -9.58 15.35
C LYS A 333 -27.80 -9.15 15.53
N GLU A 334 -28.69 -10.10 15.82
CA GLU A 334 -30.12 -9.84 16.05
C GLU A 334 -30.37 -8.87 17.22
N ASP A 335 -29.52 -8.90 18.26
CA ASP A 335 -29.54 -8.00 19.43
C ASP A 335 -28.58 -6.79 19.28
N GLY A 336 -28.33 -6.34 18.05
CA GLY A 336 -27.24 -5.41 17.70
C GLY A 336 -27.14 -4.18 18.63
N ASP A 337 -25.93 -3.94 19.14
CA ASP A 337 -25.52 -2.71 19.81
C ASP A 337 -25.76 -1.52 18.86
N GLU A 338 -26.74 -0.66 19.19
CA GLU A 338 -27.07 0.53 18.39
C GLU A 338 -25.83 1.43 18.18
N GLU A 339 -24.90 1.47 19.13
CA GLU A 339 -23.63 2.16 18.94
C GLU A 339 -22.76 1.48 17.88
N GLY A 340 -22.80 0.16 17.77
CA GLY A 340 -22.09 -0.61 16.75
C GLY A 340 -22.62 -0.37 15.34
N LYS A 341 -23.94 -0.25 15.18
CA LYS A 341 -24.56 0.13 13.90
C LYS A 341 -24.17 1.56 13.51
N GLN A 342 -24.24 2.49 14.46
CA GLN A 342 -23.87 3.89 14.23
C GLN A 342 -22.39 4.04 13.83
N ARG A 343 -21.47 3.36 14.53
CA ARG A 343 -20.04 3.34 14.18
C ARG A 343 -19.81 2.84 12.75
N MET A 344 -20.53 1.79 12.34
CA MET A 344 -20.42 1.25 10.99
C MET A 344 -20.91 2.24 9.93
N ILE A 345 -22.04 2.91 10.17
CA ILE A 345 -22.56 3.94 9.26
C ILE A 345 -21.51 5.05 9.08
N GLU A 346 -20.86 5.48 10.17
CA GLU A 346 -19.79 6.48 10.13
C GLU A 346 -18.56 6.00 9.35
N GLU A 347 -18.13 4.75 9.55
CA GLU A 347 -17.00 4.15 8.82
C GLU A 347 -17.28 4.01 7.32
N VAL A 348 -18.45 3.48 6.95
CA VAL A 348 -18.88 3.35 5.55
C VAL A 348 -19.02 4.73 4.91
N GLY A 349 -19.66 5.68 5.60
CA GLY A 349 -19.83 7.04 5.11
C GLY A 349 -18.50 7.72 4.85
N LYS A 350 -17.55 7.62 5.78
CA LYS A 350 -16.20 8.14 5.62
C LYS A 350 -15.47 7.47 4.45
N ALA A 351 -15.56 6.15 4.31
CA ALA A 351 -14.92 5.44 3.21
C ALA A 351 -15.50 5.83 1.84
N CYS A 352 -16.82 5.95 1.74
CA CYS A 352 -17.51 6.36 0.51
C CYS A 352 -17.22 7.83 0.14
N LEU A 353 -17.05 8.70 1.14
CA LEU A 353 -16.68 10.10 0.95
C LEU A 353 -15.21 10.25 0.50
N GLU A 354 -14.28 9.58 1.18
CA GLU A 354 -12.83 9.80 0.97
C GLU A 354 -12.22 8.94 -0.14
N TYR A 355 -12.76 7.75 -0.37
CA TYR A 355 -12.19 6.77 -1.31
C TYR A 355 -13.20 6.32 -2.35
N GLY A 356 -14.50 6.32 -2.04
CA GLY A 356 -15.51 5.68 -2.88
C GLY A 356 -15.43 4.15 -2.89
N PHE A 357 -14.52 3.58 -2.10
CA PHE A 357 -14.16 2.16 -2.03
C PHE A 357 -13.90 1.76 -0.58
N PHE A 358 -14.26 0.52 -0.23
CA PHE A 358 -13.85 -0.13 1.02
C PHE A 358 -13.82 -1.65 0.85
N GLN A 359 -13.10 -2.34 1.71
CA GLN A 359 -13.20 -3.80 1.88
C GLN A 359 -14.22 -4.11 2.96
N LEU A 360 -15.02 -5.14 2.73
CA LEU A 360 -16.05 -5.58 3.64
C LEU A 360 -15.71 -6.98 4.15
N VAL A 361 -15.63 -7.14 5.46
CA VAL A 361 -15.36 -8.43 6.13
C VAL A 361 -16.51 -8.80 7.06
N ASN A 362 -16.60 -10.09 7.42
CA ASN A 362 -17.64 -10.60 8.32
C ASN A 362 -19.08 -10.28 7.84
N HIS A 363 -19.29 -10.17 6.53
CA HIS A 363 -20.55 -9.81 5.86
C HIS A 363 -21.59 -10.95 5.77
N GLY A 364 -21.34 -12.11 6.40
CA GLY A 364 -22.30 -13.22 6.47
C GLY A 364 -22.40 -14.09 5.21
N VAL A 365 -21.85 -13.67 4.06
CA VAL A 365 -21.63 -14.56 2.90
C VAL A 365 -20.60 -15.63 3.27
N GLN A 366 -20.96 -16.90 3.08
CA GLN A 366 -20.12 -18.04 3.46
C GLN A 366 -18.87 -18.13 2.56
N LEU A 367 -17.72 -18.35 3.19
CA LEU A 367 -16.44 -18.45 2.48
C LEU A 367 -16.43 -19.60 1.45
N ASP A 368 -17.09 -20.72 1.75
CA ASP A 368 -17.24 -21.83 0.79
C ASP A 368 -17.97 -21.41 -0.49
N LEU A 369 -19.09 -20.67 -0.36
CA LEU A 369 -19.84 -20.15 -1.50
C LEU A 369 -18.96 -19.20 -2.34
N MET A 370 -18.21 -18.30 -1.69
CA MET A 370 -17.27 -17.40 -2.38
C MET A 370 -16.22 -18.18 -3.18
N ASN A 371 -15.62 -19.21 -2.57
CA ASN A 371 -14.62 -20.06 -3.23
C ASN A 371 -15.23 -20.80 -4.43
N ARG A 372 -16.39 -21.44 -4.26
CA ARG A 372 -17.10 -22.11 -5.36
C ARG A 372 -17.40 -21.16 -6.51
N THR A 373 -17.78 -19.92 -6.22
CA THR A 373 -18.08 -18.90 -7.24
C THR A 373 -16.86 -18.43 -8.02
N ILE A 374 -15.71 -18.25 -7.35
CA ILE A 374 -14.45 -17.95 -8.04
C ILE A 374 -13.97 -19.15 -8.87
N GLU A 375 -14.08 -20.37 -8.35
CA GLU A 375 -13.71 -21.58 -9.09
C GLU A 375 -14.58 -21.78 -10.34
N LEU A 376 -15.88 -21.52 -10.25
CA LEU A 376 -16.75 -21.49 -11.43
C LEU A 376 -16.26 -20.47 -12.46
N SER A 377 -15.89 -19.26 -12.03
CA SER A 377 -15.30 -18.26 -12.93
C SER A 377 -14.01 -18.75 -13.60
N LYS A 378 -13.19 -19.58 -12.97
CA LYS A 378 -11.98 -20.16 -13.59
C LYS A 378 -12.35 -21.20 -14.65
N ASN A 379 -13.29 -22.07 -14.32
CA ASN A 379 -13.72 -23.17 -15.20
C ASN A 379 -14.40 -22.64 -16.48
N VAL A 380 -15.11 -21.50 -16.41
CA VAL A 380 -15.73 -20.83 -17.57
C VAL A 380 -14.77 -20.56 -18.71
N TYR A 381 -13.52 -20.19 -18.39
CA TYR A 381 -12.54 -19.83 -19.40
C TYR A 381 -11.61 -20.99 -19.80
N GLY A 382 -11.77 -22.17 -19.20
CA GLY A 382 -11.00 -23.40 -19.49
C GLY A 382 -11.61 -24.33 -20.55
N VAL A 383 -12.83 -24.06 -21.05
CA VAL A 383 -13.53 -24.94 -22.01
C VAL A 383 -12.94 -24.83 -23.44
N PRO A 384 -12.62 -25.95 -24.15
CA PRO A 384 -11.89 -25.91 -25.43
C PRO A 384 -12.60 -25.29 -26.66
N ASN A 385 -13.91 -25.03 -26.64
CA ASN A 385 -14.65 -24.52 -27.82
C ASN A 385 -15.25 -23.12 -27.59
N LYS A 386 -14.40 -22.13 -27.29
CA LYS A 386 -14.83 -20.73 -27.07
C LYS A 386 -15.57 -20.10 -28.26
N ARG A 387 -15.21 -20.45 -29.49
CA ARG A 387 -15.75 -19.83 -30.71
C ARG A 387 -17.19 -20.24 -31.05
N GLU A 388 -17.57 -21.50 -30.89
CA GLU A 388 -18.94 -21.96 -31.20
C GLU A 388 -19.96 -21.41 -30.18
N ALA A 389 -19.58 -21.33 -28.90
CA ALA A 389 -20.43 -20.75 -27.85
C ALA A 389 -20.57 -19.22 -27.96
N GLN A 390 -19.49 -18.50 -28.32
CA GLN A 390 -19.53 -17.05 -28.57
C GLN A 390 -20.33 -16.66 -29.83
N MET A 391 -20.38 -17.53 -30.85
CA MET A 391 -21.13 -17.26 -32.08
C MET A 391 -22.66 -17.40 -31.91
N GLN A 392 -23.13 -18.12 -30.89
CA GLN A 392 -24.55 -18.28 -30.61
C GLN A 392 -25.13 -17.16 -29.74
N SER A 393 -24.29 -16.47 -28.96
CA SER A 393 -24.69 -15.28 -28.20
C SER A 393 -24.36 -14.03 -29.01
N ASN A 394 -25.35 -13.29 -29.50
CA ASN A 394 -25.20 -11.99 -30.18
C ASN A 394 -24.62 -10.85 -29.30
N VAL A 395 -24.03 -11.21 -28.17
CA VAL A 395 -23.34 -10.36 -27.20
C VAL A 395 -22.13 -11.18 -26.75
N GLY A 396 -20.95 -10.57 -26.61
CA GLY A 396 -19.70 -11.26 -26.22
C GLY A 396 -19.68 -11.87 -24.80
N ASN A 397 -20.84 -12.19 -24.23
CA ASN A 397 -21.05 -12.74 -22.90
C ASN A 397 -21.51 -14.20 -22.99
N PHE A 398 -20.92 -15.09 -22.19
CA PHE A 398 -21.42 -16.45 -22.00
C PHE A 398 -22.66 -16.43 -21.10
N PRO A 399 -23.83 -16.88 -21.56
CA PRO A 399 -24.99 -16.95 -20.71
C PRO A 399 -24.87 -18.02 -19.63
N CYS A 400 -25.19 -17.67 -18.38
CA CYS A 400 -25.13 -18.57 -17.22
C CYS A 400 -26.03 -19.81 -17.34
N TRP A 401 -27.09 -19.76 -18.15
CA TRP A 401 -28.00 -20.89 -18.40
C TRP A 401 -27.42 -22.02 -19.26
N LEU A 402 -26.21 -21.88 -19.81
CA LEU A 402 -25.49 -22.98 -20.49
C LEU A 402 -24.90 -24.02 -19.50
N TRP A 403 -25.10 -23.85 -18.18
CA TRP A 403 -24.30 -24.50 -17.14
C TRP A 403 -25.19 -25.16 -16.07
N GLN A 404 -25.71 -26.37 -16.34
CA GLN A 404 -26.58 -27.09 -15.39
C GLN A 404 -25.91 -27.33 -14.03
N ASP A 405 -24.58 -27.52 -13.98
CA ASP A 405 -23.85 -27.82 -12.73
C ASP A 405 -23.39 -26.58 -11.95
N GLY A 406 -23.36 -25.40 -12.57
CA GLY A 406 -22.90 -24.14 -11.96
C GLY A 406 -24.00 -23.14 -11.61
N GLN A 407 -25.21 -23.34 -12.17
CA GLN A 407 -26.35 -22.43 -12.02
C GLN A 407 -26.75 -22.22 -10.55
N SER A 408 -26.83 -23.29 -9.76
CA SER A 408 -27.22 -23.21 -8.34
C SER A 408 -26.28 -22.35 -7.50
N THR A 409 -24.97 -22.44 -7.74
CA THR A 409 -23.96 -21.64 -7.02
C THR A 409 -24.03 -20.16 -7.42
N LEU A 410 -24.27 -19.88 -8.70
CA LEU A 410 -24.44 -18.50 -9.19
C LEU A 410 -25.75 -17.88 -8.67
N GLU A 411 -26.86 -18.62 -8.67
CA GLU A 411 -28.14 -18.19 -8.10
C GLU A 411 -28.03 -17.95 -6.59
N GLU A 412 -27.39 -18.87 -5.86
CA GLU A 412 -27.12 -18.72 -4.43
C GLU A 412 -26.26 -17.48 -4.16
N SER A 413 -25.17 -17.29 -4.92
CA SER A 413 -24.30 -16.10 -4.80
C SER A 413 -25.04 -14.82 -5.15
N PHE A 414 -25.86 -14.83 -6.20
CA PHE A 414 -26.64 -13.69 -6.64
C PHE A 414 -27.66 -13.28 -5.56
N ASP A 415 -28.38 -14.24 -4.97
CA ASP A 415 -29.31 -13.97 -3.86
C ASP A 415 -28.59 -13.38 -2.64
N ARG A 416 -27.41 -13.91 -2.28
CA ARG A 416 -26.60 -13.39 -1.16
C ARG A 416 -26.09 -11.98 -1.43
N PHE A 417 -25.56 -11.72 -2.62
CA PHE A 417 -25.08 -10.40 -3.01
C PHE A 417 -26.22 -9.39 -3.18
N LEU A 418 -27.39 -9.82 -3.65
CA LEU A 418 -28.59 -8.98 -3.73
C LEU A 418 -29.04 -8.51 -2.34
N LYS A 419 -29.12 -9.44 -1.37
CA LYS A 419 -29.47 -9.12 0.02
C LYS A 419 -28.44 -8.19 0.65
N LEU A 420 -27.15 -8.47 0.44
CA LEU A 420 -26.07 -7.63 0.96
C LEU A 420 -26.09 -6.22 0.32
N GLY A 421 -26.33 -6.13 -1.00
CA GLY A 421 -26.46 -4.85 -1.70
C GLY A 421 -27.61 -3.99 -1.16
N ALA A 422 -28.76 -4.61 -0.83
CA ALA A 422 -29.88 -3.91 -0.21
C ALA A 422 -29.55 -3.41 1.21
N ILE A 423 -28.78 -4.17 1.99
CA ILE A 423 -28.29 -3.73 3.31
C ILE A 423 -27.37 -2.51 3.17
N ILE A 424 -26.40 -2.57 2.24
CA ILE A 424 -25.47 -1.46 2.01
C ILE A 424 -26.22 -0.24 1.47
N GLU A 425 -27.23 -0.40 0.62
CA GLU A 425 -28.11 0.68 0.20
C GLU A 425 -28.79 1.37 1.40
N GLY A 426 -29.27 0.58 2.37
CA GLY A 426 -29.80 1.10 3.64
C GLY A 426 -28.78 1.96 4.39
N ILE A 427 -27.55 1.45 4.57
CA ILE A 427 -26.46 2.19 5.21
C ILE A 427 -26.12 3.47 4.43
N VAL A 428 -26.16 3.44 3.10
CA VAL A 428 -25.93 4.62 2.26
C VAL A 428 -27.04 5.67 2.44
N ASN A 429 -28.31 5.27 2.63
CA ASN A 429 -29.37 6.21 3.01
C ASN A 429 -29.02 6.89 4.35
N ASP A 430 -28.61 6.12 5.35
CA ASP A 430 -28.26 6.63 6.68
C ASP A 430 -27.05 7.58 6.62
N CYS A 431 -26.01 7.22 5.87
CA CYS A 431 -24.83 8.06 5.64
C CYS A 431 -25.18 9.43 5.05
N LEU A 432 -26.21 9.46 4.20
CA LEU A 432 -26.69 10.65 3.53
C LEU A 432 -27.77 11.40 4.33
N GLY A 433 -28.20 10.88 5.47
CA GLY A 433 -29.31 11.42 6.26
C GLY A 433 -30.66 11.36 5.54
N LEU A 434 -30.83 10.42 4.60
CA LEU A 434 -32.07 10.23 3.85
C LEU A 434 -33.08 9.40 4.67
N PRO A 435 -34.39 9.51 4.38
CA PRO A 435 -35.39 8.66 5.02
C PRO A 435 -35.08 7.16 4.86
N ILE A 436 -35.49 6.37 5.84
CA ILE A 436 -35.37 4.91 5.77
C ILE A 436 -36.03 4.38 4.48
N ASP A 437 -35.37 3.41 3.84
CA ASP A 437 -35.79 2.83 2.55
C ASP A 437 -35.92 3.84 1.39
N PHE A 438 -35.29 5.04 1.47
CA PHE A 438 -35.40 6.04 0.40
C PHE A 438 -34.98 5.48 -0.96
N PHE A 439 -33.75 4.96 -1.11
CA PHE A 439 -33.30 4.44 -2.40
C PHE A 439 -34.12 3.24 -2.89
N LYS A 440 -34.60 2.39 -1.99
CA LYS A 440 -35.50 1.28 -2.31
C LYS A 440 -36.82 1.75 -2.91
N GLN A 441 -37.40 2.82 -2.38
CA GLN A 441 -38.62 3.44 -2.94
C GLN A 441 -38.33 4.27 -4.19
N TYR A 442 -37.12 4.84 -4.26
CA TYR A 442 -36.63 5.54 -5.42
C TYR A 442 -36.40 4.57 -6.60
N ASN A 443 -36.11 3.30 -6.33
CA ASN A 443 -35.68 2.29 -7.29
C ASN A 443 -36.65 1.10 -7.38
N ASN A 444 -37.78 1.29 -8.06
CA ASN A 444 -38.87 0.29 -8.08
C ASN A 444 -38.70 -0.87 -9.08
N ASP A 445 -37.66 -0.88 -9.92
CA ASP A 445 -37.45 -1.94 -10.93
C ASP A 445 -35.96 -2.06 -11.37
N PRO A 446 -35.03 -2.39 -10.46
CA PRO A 446 -33.62 -2.51 -10.82
C PRO A 446 -33.31 -3.81 -11.57
N ILE A 447 -32.53 -3.69 -12.64
CA ILE A 447 -31.93 -4.84 -13.33
C ILE A 447 -30.52 -5.04 -12.79
N ASN A 448 -30.40 -5.87 -11.73
CA ASN A 448 -29.11 -6.22 -11.15
C ASN A 448 -28.38 -7.26 -12.02
N GLY A 449 -27.06 -7.17 -12.09
CA GLY A 449 -26.25 -8.02 -12.97
C GLY A 449 -25.01 -8.57 -12.27
N CYS A 450 -24.51 -9.70 -12.75
CA CYS A 450 -23.28 -10.31 -12.26
C CYS A 450 -22.37 -10.65 -13.43
N HIS A 451 -21.11 -10.21 -13.38
CA HIS A 451 -20.12 -10.43 -14.44
C HIS A 451 -18.90 -11.15 -13.88
N ALA A 452 -18.55 -12.28 -14.49
CA ALA A 452 -17.32 -13.01 -14.21
C ALA A 452 -16.23 -12.60 -15.20
N TRP A 453 -15.14 -12.04 -14.70
CA TRP A 453 -14.01 -11.56 -15.48
C TRP A 453 -12.81 -12.50 -15.31
N HIS A 454 -12.17 -12.83 -16.44
CA HIS A 454 -10.91 -13.58 -16.47
C HIS A 454 -9.85 -12.79 -17.22
N TYR A 455 -8.73 -12.57 -16.54
CA TYR A 455 -7.61 -11.79 -17.03
C TYR A 455 -6.42 -12.74 -17.23
N PRO A 456 -6.09 -13.10 -18.48
CA PRO A 456 -4.94 -13.95 -18.74
C PRO A 456 -3.63 -13.22 -18.39
N PRO A 457 -2.56 -13.98 -18.07
CA PRO A 457 -1.26 -13.40 -17.81
C PRO A 457 -0.75 -12.66 -19.05
N VAL A 458 0.07 -11.63 -18.83
CA VAL A 458 0.67 -10.84 -19.89
C VAL A 458 2.16 -10.63 -19.62
N PRO A 459 3.06 -10.89 -20.58
CA PRO A 459 4.48 -10.64 -20.39
C PRO A 459 4.77 -9.18 -20.01
N GLY A 460 5.74 -8.94 -19.13
CA GLY A 460 6.10 -7.59 -18.64
C GLY A 460 6.59 -6.60 -19.70
N THR A 461 6.73 -7.02 -20.96
CA THR A 461 7.04 -6.19 -22.12
C THR A 461 5.82 -5.53 -22.76
N GLU A 462 4.60 -5.94 -22.37
CA GLU A 462 3.34 -5.42 -22.94
C GLU A 462 2.57 -4.55 -21.93
N LEU A 463 1.65 -3.74 -22.45
CA LEU A 463 0.74 -2.95 -21.62
C LEU A 463 -0.15 -3.91 -20.78
N ASN A 464 0.08 -3.91 -19.48
CA ASN A 464 -0.57 -4.84 -18.55
C ASN A 464 -1.99 -4.43 -18.14
N LEU A 465 -2.67 -3.55 -18.87
CA LEU A 465 -4.06 -3.19 -18.57
C LEU A 465 -4.98 -4.40 -18.85
N GLY A 466 -5.73 -4.81 -17.82
CA GLY A 466 -6.81 -5.80 -17.90
C GLY A 466 -8.16 -5.13 -18.10
N ARG A 467 -8.41 -4.02 -17.38
CA ARG A 467 -9.55 -3.13 -17.59
C ARG A 467 -9.07 -1.69 -17.47
N GLU A 468 -9.43 -0.86 -18.45
CA GLU A 468 -9.02 0.55 -18.48
C GLU A 468 -9.62 1.36 -17.31
N ARG A 469 -9.07 2.56 -17.11
CA ARG A 469 -9.59 3.55 -16.15
C ARG A 469 -11.06 3.85 -16.43
N HIS A 470 -11.94 3.59 -15.47
CA HIS A 470 -13.37 3.86 -15.57
C HIS A 470 -13.99 4.11 -14.18
N GLN A 471 -15.26 4.52 -14.18
CA GLN A 471 -16.16 4.50 -13.02
C GLN A 471 -17.29 3.55 -13.34
N ASP A 472 -17.76 2.82 -12.33
CA ASP A 472 -18.94 1.98 -12.50
C ASP A 472 -20.19 2.87 -12.58
N THR A 473 -21.11 2.48 -13.45
CA THR A 473 -22.29 3.29 -13.79
C THR A 473 -23.47 3.06 -12.84
N ASN A 474 -23.47 1.96 -12.09
CA ASN A 474 -24.53 1.49 -11.20
C ASN A 474 -24.63 2.29 -9.88
N CYS A 475 -25.35 1.75 -8.89
CA CYS A 475 -25.43 2.33 -7.54
C CYS A 475 -24.28 1.83 -6.66
N ILE A 476 -24.15 0.52 -6.50
CA ILE A 476 -23.17 -0.14 -5.62
C ILE A 476 -22.63 -1.37 -6.33
N THR A 477 -21.31 -1.55 -6.35
CA THR A 477 -20.65 -2.76 -6.85
C THR A 477 -20.14 -3.58 -5.68
N LEU A 478 -20.40 -4.90 -5.69
CA LEU A 478 -19.79 -5.88 -4.81
C LEU A 478 -18.85 -6.75 -5.66
N LEU A 479 -17.55 -6.71 -5.37
CA LEU A 479 -16.54 -7.43 -6.11
C LEU A 479 -15.92 -8.53 -5.25
N LEU A 480 -16.09 -9.75 -5.72
CA LEU A 480 -15.35 -10.92 -5.26
C LEU A 480 -14.12 -11.10 -6.16
N GLN A 481 -12.92 -11.15 -5.59
CA GLN A 481 -11.68 -11.35 -6.35
C GLN A 481 -10.87 -12.53 -5.79
N ASP A 482 -10.03 -13.11 -6.63
CA ASP A 482 -9.05 -14.10 -6.20
C ASP A 482 -7.81 -13.46 -5.55
N GLU A 483 -6.87 -14.30 -5.15
CA GLU A 483 -5.64 -13.91 -4.44
C GLU A 483 -4.57 -13.27 -5.36
N VAL A 484 -4.87 -13.05 -6.65
CA VAL A 484 -3.88 -12.50 -7.61
C VAL A 484 -3.81 -10.97 -7.54
N GLY A 485 -4.91 -10.31 -7.16
CA GLY A 485 -4.95 -8.84 -7.02
C GLY A 485 -4.94 -8.10 -8.36
N GLY A 486 -4.45 -6.87 -8.39
CA GLY A 486 -4.35 -6.04 -9.61
C GLY A 486 -5.47 -5.01 -9.79
N LEU A 487 -6.47 -4.97 -8.91
CA LEU A 487 -7.41 -3.85 -8.85
C LEU A 487 -6.73 -2.61 -8.24
N GLU A 488 -6.92 -1.46 -8.86
CA GLU A 488 -6.43 -0.18 -8.32
C GLU A 488 -7.51 0.90 -8.39
N VAL A 489 -7.61 1.72 -7.33
CA VAL A 489 -8.51 2.89 -7.25
C VAL A 489 -7.71 4.19 -7.32
N GLU A 490 -8.21 5.19 -8.05
CA GLU A 490 -7.60 6.50 -8.17
C GLU A 490 -8.10 7.44 -7.05
N LYS A 491 -7.17 7.93 -6.24
CA LYS A 491 -7.41 8.95 -5.21
C LYS A 491 -6.32 10.02 -5.28
N ASP A 492 -6.73 11.28 -5.32
CA ASP A 492 -5.82 12.45 -5.35
C ASP A 492 -4.71 12.35 -6.42
N GLY A 493 -5.07 11.85 -7.62
CA GLY A 493 -4.15 11.65 -8.75
C GLY A 493 -3.20 10.45 -8.61
N THR A 494 -3.42 9.60 -7.62
CA THR A 494 -2.61 8.39 -7.36
C THR A 494 -3.46 7.12 -7.44
N TRP A 495 -2.88 6.06 -8.00
CA TRP A 495 -3.46 4.72 -8.04
C TRP A 495 -3.08 3.95 -6.77
N ILE A 496 -4.09 3.56 -6.01
CA ILE A 496 -4.00 2.79 -4.77
C ILE A 496 -4.34 1.33 -5.09
N PRO A 497 -3.42 0.37 -4.89
CA PRO A 497 -3.72 -1.04 -5.06
C PRO A 497 -4.67 -1.55 -3.98
N ILE A 498 -5.62 -2.38 -4.39
CA ILE A 498 -6.55 -3.06 -3.48
C ILE A 498 -6.09 -4.51 -3.34
N SER A 499 -5.30 -4.76 -2.30
CA SER A 499 -4.78 -6.10 -1.97
C SER A 499 -5.94 -7.06 -1.66
N PRO A 500 -5.99 -8.25 -2.27
CA PRO A 500 -6.97 -9.28 -1.91
C PRO A 500 -6.91 -9.62 -0.43
N MET A 501 -8.08 -9.80 0.18
CA MET A 501 -8.22 -10.27 1.55
C MET A 501 -9.16 -11.46 1.54
N LYS A 502 -8.70 -12.58 2.10
CA LYS A 502 -9.47 -13.81 2.17
C LYS A 502 -10.80 -13.58 2.90
N GLY A 503 -11.90 -13.94 2.24
CA GLY A 503 -13.24 -13.78 2.80
C GLY A 503 -13.75 -12.34 2.85
N ALA A 504 -13.09 -11.40 2.16
CA ALA A 504 -13.57 -10.05 1.98
C ALA A 504 -14.23 -9.85 0.61
N LEU A 505 -15.15 -8.89 0.54
CA LEU A 505 -15.64 -8.31 -0.70
C LEU A 505 -15.11 -6.89 -0.83
N VAL A 506 -14.73 -6.47 -2.04
CA VAL A 506 -14.48 -5.05 -2.32
C VAL A 506 -15.80 -4.39 -2.69
N VAL A 507 -16.13 -3.27 -2.07
CA VAL A 507 -17.35 -2.52 -2.31
C VAL A 507 -17.00 -1.13 -2.84
N ASN A 508 -17.71 -0.67 -3.87
CA ASN A 508 -17.58 0.70 -4.34
C ASN A 508 -18.90 1.35 -4.73
N ILE A 509 -18.93 2.67 -4.59
CA ILE A 509 -20.06 3.51 -4.99
C ILE A 509 -19.96 3.80 -6.49
N GLY A 510 -21.10 3.69 -7.18
CA GLY A 510 -21.21 3.97 -8.60
C GLY A 510 -21.76 5.37 -8.90
N VAL A 511 -21.75 5.72 -10.18
CA VAL A 511 -22.09 7.06 -10.68
C VAL A 511 -23.50 7.51 -10.26
N VAL A 512 -24.47 6.60 -10.14
CA VAL A 512 -25.84 6.97 -9.76
C VAL A 512 -25.85 7.67 -8.39
N ILE A 513 -25.27 7.05 -7.36
CA ILE A 513 -25.24 7.62 -6.01
C ILE A 513 -24.35 8.88 -5.98
N HIS A 514 -23.28 8.92 -6.76
CA HIS A 514 -22.43 10.11 -6.90
C HIS A 514 -23.24 11.33 -7.37
N VAL A 515 -24.09 11.15 -8.38
CA VAL A 515 -24.91 12.25 -8.92
C VAL A 515 -26.05 12.59 -7.97
N LEU A 516 -26.81 11.60 -7.51
CA LEU A 516 -27.95 11.81 -6.61
C LEU A 516 -27.54 12.53 -5.33
N SER A 517 -26.37 12.19 -4.78
CA SER A 517 -25.82 12.83 -3.58
C SER A 517 -25.15 14.18 -3.84
N ASN A 518 -25.20 14.72 -5.06
CA ASN A 518 -24.47 15.93 -5.45
C ASN A 518 -22.98 15.86 -5.04
N LYS A 519 -22.30 14.75 -5.37
CA LYS A 519 -20.87 14.49 -5.07
C LYS A 519 -20.51 14.39 -3.58
N LYS A 520 -21.49 14.22 -2.68
CA LYS A 520 -21.19 13.94 -1.27
C LYS A 520 -20.59 12.54 -1.10
N LEU A 521 -21.03 11.55 -1.87
CA LEU A 521 -20.35 10.25 -1.98
C LEU A 521 -19.68 10.13 -3.34
N MET A 522 -18.47 9.54 -3.37
CA MET A 522 -17.65 9.54 -4.57
C MET A 522 -17.67 8.19 -5.29
N ALA A 523 -18.20 8.17 -6.51
CA ALA A 523 -17.80 7.15 -7.50
C ALA A 523 -16.34 7.34 -7.93
N ALA A 524 -15.42 6.57 -7.36
CA ALA A 524 -14.00 6.69 -7.69
C ALA A 524 -13.66 5.99 -9.01
N ARG A 525 -12.68 6.57 -9.71
CA ARG A 525 -12.13 5.96 -10.91
C ARG A 525 -11.24 4.81 -10.51
N HIS A 526 -11.31 3.69 -11.23
CA HIS A 526 -10.54 2.49 -10.93
C HIS A 526 -10.11 1.78 -12.21
N ARG A 527 -9.12 0.90 -12.13
CA ARG A 527 -8.59 0.08 -13.24
C ARG A 527 -8.17 -1.30 -12.75
N VAL A 528 -7.97 -2.23 -13.67
CA VAL A 528 -7.45 -3.56 -13.37
C VAL A 528 -6.18 -3.81 -14.16
N LEU A 529 -5.12 -4.20 -13.48
CA LEU A 529 -3.87 -4.68 -14.07
C LEU A 529 -3.88 -6.21 -14.17
N ARG A 530 -3.26 -6.73 -15.22
CA ARG A 530 -2.99 -8.16 -15.43
C ARG A 530 -1.67 -8.52 -14.77
N HIS A 531 -1.60 -9.73 -14.23
CA HIS A 531 -0.39 -10.27 -13.62
C HIS A 531 0.52 -10.89 -14.68
N GLU A 532 1.83 -10.93 -14.47
CA GLU A 532 2.77 -11.45 -15.47
C GLU A 532 2.66 -12.96 -15.72
N VAL A 533 2.50 -13.73 -14.64
CA VAL A 533 2.52 -15.20 -14.68
C VAL A 533 1.15 -15.85 -14.42
N ARG A 534 0.31 -15.25 -13.56
CA ARG A 534 -0.94 -15.88 -13.08
C ARG A 534 -2.17 -15.33 -13.81
N ASN A 535 -3.15 -16.20 -14.08
CA ASN A 535 -4.49 -15.76 -14.46
C ASN A 535 -5.17 -15.14 -13.23
N ARG A 536 -5.84 -14.01 -13.40
CA ARG A 536 -6.69 -13.39 -12.37
C ARG A 536 -8.15 -13.60 -12.73
N CYS A 537 -8.97 -13.98 -11.75
CA CYS A 537 -10.42 -14.05 -11.86
C CYS A 537 -11.09 -13.11 -10.85
N SER A 538 -12.22 -12.54 -11.23
CA SER A 538 -13.08 -11.80 -10.30
C SER A 538 -14.53 -11.84 -10.75
N VAL A 539 -15.46 -11.83 -9.79
CA VAL A 539 -16.91 -11.80 -10.03
C VAL A 539 -17.44 -10.49 -9.45
N ALA A 540 -17.96 -9.62 -10.31
CA ALA A 540 -18.53 -8.34 -9.95
C ALA A 540 -20.06 -8.42 -9.99
N PHE A 541 -20.71 -8.11 -8.87
CA PHE A 541 -22.15 -7.93 -8.79
C PHE A 541 -22.48 -6.44 -8.78
N PHE A 542 -23.32 -6.02 -9.71
CA PHE A 542 -23.74 -4.63 -9.89
C PHE A 542 -25.16 -4.46 -9.36
N TYR A 543 -25.29 -3.76 -8.23
CA TYR A 543 -26.56 -3.28 -7.71
C TYR A 543 -26.94 -2.00 -8.46
N ASN A 544 -27.97 -2.08 -9.28
CA ASN A 544 -28.37 -1.10 -10.29
C ASN A 544 -29.62 -0.31 -9.89
N ILE A 545 -29.96 0.66 -10.72
CA ILE A 545 -31.22 1.39 -10.72
C ILE A 545 -32.02 1.09 -12.00
N GLY A 546 -33.35 1.23 -11.95
CA GLY A 546 -34.21 1.07 -13.13
C GLY A 546 -33.81 1.99 -14.30
N GLY A 547 -33.82 1.45 -15.52
CA GLY A 547 -33.32 2.16 -16.71
C GLY A 547 -34.06 3.46 -17.04
N ASP A 548 -35.36 3.53 -16.78
CA ASP A 548 -36.19 4.72 -17.03
C ASP A 548 -36.06 5.79 -15.92
N LYS A 549 -35.20 5.60 -14.93
CA LYS A 549 -35.02 6.57 -13.84
C LYS A 549 -34.25 7.79 -14.33
N TRP A 550 -34.79 8.96 -13.98
CA TRP A 550 -34.16 10.25 -14.14
C TRP A 550 -33.18 10.47 -12.98
N ILE A 551 -31.91 10.69 -13.30
CA ILE A 551 -30.82 10.83 -12.33
C ILE A 551 -30.35 12.28 -12.34
N GLU A 552 -30.52 12.98 -11.23
CA GLU A 552 -30.03 14.35 -11.01
C GLU A 552 -29.75 14.60 -9.52
N PRO A 553 -28.96 15.62 -9.14
CA PRO A 553 -28.74 15.97 -7.75
C PRO A 553 -30.06 16.12 -6.98
N LEU A 554 -30.20 15.38 -5.87
CA LEU A 554 -31.42 15.42 -5.07
C LEU A 554 -31.62 16.80 -4.41
N PRO A 555 -32.87 17.27 -4.21
CA PRO A 555 -33.16 18.54 -3.55
C PRO A 555 -32.53 18.67 -2.16
N GLN A 556 -32.45 17.56 -1.41
CA GLN A 556 -31.82 17.45 -0.09
C GLN A 556 -30.34 17.86 -0.08
N PHE A 557 -29.65 17.81 -1.24
CA PHE A 557 -28.23 18.19 -1.38
C PHE A 557 -28.02 19.39 -2.29
N THR A 558 -29.11 20.07 -2.66
CA THR A 558 -29.09 21.29 -3.47
C THR A 558 -30.02 22.33 -2.85
N GLU A 559 -31.28 22.41 -3.30
CA GLU A 559 -32.27 23.41 -2.91
C GLU A 559 -32.42 23.55 -1.38
N GLU A 560 -32.50 22.44 -0.65
CA GLU A 560 -32.72 22.44 0.80
C GLU A 560 -31.48 22.92 1.60
N THR A 561 -30.30 22.78 1.01
CA THR A 561 -29.02 23.21 1.63
C THR A 561 -28.53 24.57 1.12
N GLY A 562 -29.12 25.07 0.03
CA GLY A 562 -28.63 26.23 -0.72
C GLY A 562 -27.38 25.96 -1.57
N GLU A 563 -26.94 24.70 -1.71
CA GLU A 563 -25.85 24.32 -2.61
C GLU A 563 -26.35 24.26 -4.07
N ALA A 564 -25.51 24.70 -5.01
CA ALA A 564 -25.84 24.59 -6.44
C ALA A 564 -25.71 23.13 -6.93
N PRO A 565 -26.54 22.68 -7.88
CA PRO A 565 -26.36 21.37 -8.51
C PRO A 565 -25.03 21.33 -9.27
N MET A 566 -24.25 20.27 -9.06
CA MET A 566 -22.99 20.04 -9.79
C MET A 566 -23.17 19.23 -11.08
N TYR A 567 -24.35 18.65 -11.32
CA TYR A 567 -24.63 17.78 -12.45
C TYR A 567 -25.98 18.11 -13.09
N ARG A 568 -26.07 18.01 -14.42
CA ARG A 568 -27.33 18.02 -15.18
C ARG A 568 -28.00 16.65 -15.11
N GLY A 569 -29.33 16.64 -15.10
CA GLY A 569 -30.10 15.41 -15.08
C GLY A 569 -30.03 14.60 -16.39
N PHE A 570 -30.20 13.28 -16.28
CA PHE A 570 -30.24 12.36 -17.43
C PHE A 570 -31.04 11.09 -17.14
N PHE A 571 -31.54 10.42 -18.19
CA PHE A 571 -32.10 9.07 -18.05
C PHE A 571 -31.00 8.02 -17.95
N PHE A 572 -31.10 7.12 -16.97
CA PHE A 572 -30.07 6.10 -16.73
C PHE A 572 -29.84 5.19 -17.95
N LYS A 573 -30.89 4.79 -18.66
CA LYS A 573 -30.80 3.98 -19.89
C LYS A 573 -29.99 4.67 -20.99
N GLU A 574 -30.12 5.98 -21.16
CA GLU A 574 -29.40 6.74 -22.19
C GLU A 574 -27.92 6.83 -21.84
N PHE A 575 -27.61 7.06 -20.56
CA PHE A 575 -26.25 7.04 -20.04
C PHE A 575 -25.58 5.67 -20.23
N LEU A 576 -26.29 4.57 -19.93
CA LEU A 576 -25.79 3.21 -20.16
C LEU A 576 -25.59 2.93 -21.66
N GLN A 577 -26.54 3.32 -22.52
CA GLN A 577 -26.43 3.14 -23.97
C GLN A 577 -25.22 3.88 -24.54
N ALA A 578 -24.99 5.13 -24.14
CA ALA A 578 -23.82 5.90 -24.55
C ALA A 578 -22.50 5.22 -24.11
N ARG A 579 -22.47 4.66 -22.91
CA ARG A 579 -21.32 3.88 -22.40
C ARG A 579 -21.07 2.60 -23.19
N LEU A 580 -22.13 1.84 -23.51
CA LEU A 580 -22.02 0.61 -24.31
C LEU A 580 -21.63 0.90 -25.76
N GLN A 581 -22.11 2.00 -26.35
CA GLN A 581 -21.75 2.39 -27.70
C GLN A 581 -20.26 2.73 -27.80
N LYS A 582 -19.68 3.40 -26.80
CA LYS A 582 -18.23 3.65 -26.70
C LYS A 582 -17.41 2.36 -26.76
N GLU A 583 -17.85 1.31 -26.06
CA GLU A 583 -17.13 0.02 -26.05
C GLU A 583 -17.17 -0.68 -27.43
N ARG A 584 -18.20 -0.42 -28.23
CA ARG A 584 -18.35 -0.97 -29.60
C ARG A 584 -17.65 -0.13 -30.66
N GLU A 585 -17.74 1.20 -30.54
CA GLU A 585 -17.21 2.18 -31.48
C GLU A 585 -16.49 3.29 -30.70
N PRO A 586 -15.15 3.20 -30.53
CA PRO A 586 -14.39 4.19 -29.78
C PRO A 586 -14.53 5.57 -30.47
N PRO A 587 -14.93 6.63 -29.74
CA PRO A 587 -15.10 7.95 -30.34
C PRO A 587 -13.78 8.47 -30.92
N SER A 588 -13.88 9.08 -32.10
CA SER A 588 -12.71 9.62 -32.83
C SER A 588 -12.07 10.84 -32.16
N ARG A 589 -12.77 11.52 -31.25
CA ARG A 589 -12.26 12.64 -30.45
C ARG A 589 -12.48 12.39 -28.96
N ARG A 590 -11.54 12.87 -28.13
CA ARG A 590 -11.58 12.75 -26.67
C ARG A 590 -12.77 13.49 -26.03
N GLU A 591 -13.28 14.51 -26.71
CA GLU A 591 -14.43 15.34 -26.31
C GLU A 591 -15.77 14.63 -26.50
N ASP A 592 -15.83 13.61 -27.36
CA ASP A 592 -17.04 12.83 -27.65
C ASP A 592 -17.20 11.65 -26.66
N VAL A 593 -16.37 11.57 -25.62
CA VAL A 593 -16.44 10.53 -24.59
C VAL A 593 -17.48 10.92 -23.54
N THR A 594 -18.64 10.27 -23.56
CA THR A 594 -19.69 10.44 -22.55
C THR A 594 -19.28 9.78 -21.21
N THR A 595 -18.43 10.46 -20.44
CA THR A 595 -18.23 10.18 -19.00
C THR A 595 -19.24 10.96 -18.18
N ILE A 596 -19.25 10.75 -16.85
CA ILE A 596 -20.08 11.60 -15.98
C ILE A 596 -19.66 13.08 -16.05
N ASP A 597 -18.39 13.36 -16.41
CA ASP A 597 -17.88 14.73 -16.60
C ASP A 597 -18.66 15.49 -17.69
N HIS A 598 -19.26 14.78 -18.67
CA HIS A 598 -20.14 15.40 -19.67
C HIS A 598 -21.34 16.10 -19.03
N TYR A 599 -21.86 15.57 -17.93
CA TYR A 599 -23.01 16.10 -17.22
C TYR A 599 -22.63 17.11 -16.12
N GLU A 600 -21.34 17.32 -15.84
CA GLU A 600 -20.91 18.32 -14.85
C GLU A 600 -21.33 19.74 -15.28
N ILE A 601 -21.75 20.54 -14.29
CA ILE A 601 -22.05 21.95 -14.42
C ILE A 601 -20.79 22.72 -13.99
N HIS A 602 -20.15 23.38 -14.94
CA HIS A 602 -19.01 24.26 -14.65
C HIS A 602 -19.54 25.68 -14.34
N PRO A 603 -19.11 26.30 -13.23
CA PRO A 603 -19.54 27.64 -12.83
C PRO A 603 -18.99 28.76 -13.73
#